data_AF-A0A9E3FH47-F1
#
_entry.id   AF-A0A9E3FH47-F1
#
_cell.length_a   1.000
_cell.length_b   1.000
_cell.length_c   1.000
_cell.angle_alpha   90.00
_cell.angle_beta   90.00
_cell.angle_gamma   90.00
#
_symmetry.space_group_name_H-M   'P 1'
#
loop_
_entity.id
_entity.type
_entity.pdbx_description
1 polymer ?
#
loop_
_entity_poly.entity_id
_entity_poly.type
_entity_poly.pdbx_seq_one_letter_code
_entity_poly.pdbx_strand_id
1 'polypeptide(L)'
;MEPNLYAPDLYARTLDMKFTLINLPGAARAGSTWEVSYQLYFVPEAQFRQALSRSGRSGTVTEPSQFPEKLLLASGSFSGRRLNSPPNRTRVVGGIPFRDKIPDGERTKFATLMLSYSVKIYDAALKSTVYRSGLWLSNPFDDDPAQPQRAVPRGVLYANFYVSPEGELFESQWPRSGNDTSWP
;
A
#
# COMPACT_ATOMS: atom_id res chain seq x y z
N MET A 1 17.05 3.47 -21.25
CA MET A 1 16.36 4.27 -20.20
C MET A 1 17.39 5.19 -19.58
N GLU A 2 17.14 6.49 -19.60
CA GLU A 2 17.98 7.49 -18.95
C GLU A 2 17.61 7.52 -17.45
N PRO A 3 18.53 7.25 -16.51
CA PRO A 3 18.25 7.33 -15.08
C PRO A 3 18.02 8.77 -14.62
N ASN A 4 17.32 8.94 -13.49
CA ASN A 4 17.14 10.23 -12.81
C ASN A 4 16.41 11.29 -13.65
N LEU A 5 15.47 10.87 -14.49
CA LEU A 5 14.64 11.81 -15.25
C LEU A 5 13.78 12.63 -14.29
N TYR A 6 14.15 13.90 -14.10
CA TYR A 6 13.43 14.86 -13.25
C TYR A 6 11.98 15.00 -13.72
N ALA A 7 11.03 14.78 -12.80
CA ALA A 7 9.61 14.71 -13.08
C ALA A 7 8.77 15.20 -11.88
N PRO A 8 8.95 16.45 -11.41
CA PRO A 8 8.28 16.97 -10.21
C PRO A 8 6.76 17.03 -10.35
N ASP A 9 6.27 17.14 -11.59
CA ASP A 9 4.84 17.21 -11.89
C ASP A 9 4.14 15.86 -11.78
N LEU A 10 4.87 14.75 -11.60
CA LEU A 10 4.33 13.42 -11.32
C LEU A 10 4.08 13.17 -9.83
N TYR A 11 4.34 14.16 -8.96
CA TYR A 11 4.18 14.04 -7.52
C TYR A 11 2.98 14.84 -7.04
N ALA A 12 2.00 14.12 -6.47
CA ALA A 12 0.82 14.76 -5.91
C ALA A 12 1.22 15.61 -4.70
N ARG A 13 0.49 16.71 -4.45
CA ARG A 13 0.72 17.53 -3.25
C ARG A 13 0.52 16.70 -1.98
N THR A 14 -0.56 15.93 -1.96
CA THR A 14 -0.92 15.03 -0.88
C THR A 14 -1.17 13.63 -1.42
N LEU A 15 -0.97 12.65 -0.55
CA LEU A 15 -1.26 11.25 -0.82
C LEU A 15 -2.20 10.72 0.28
N ASP A 16 -3.17 9.92 -0.11
CA ASP A 16 -4.02 9.17 0.81
C ASP A 16 -3.62 7.70 0.80
N MET A 17 -3.82 7.01 1.92
CA MET A 17 -3.76 5.56 1.99
C MET A 17 -5.11 4.98 2.40
N LYS A 18 -5.64 4.08 1.58
CA LYS A 18 -6.91 3.40 1.80
C LYS A 18 -6.67 1.92 2.09
N PHE A 19 -6.93 1.52 3.32
CA PHE A 19 -6.93 0.14 3.77
C PHE A 19 -8.35 -0.41 3.72
N THR A 20 -8.55 -1.59 3.12
CA THR A 20 -9.88 -2.20 2.98
C THR A 20 -9.81 -3.69 3.27
N LEU A 21 -10.63 -4.17 4.21
CA LEU A 21 -10.96 -5.59 4.33
C LEU A 21 -12.20 -5.89 3.47
N ILE A 22 -11.94 -6.38 2.26
CA ILE A 22 -12.94 -6.59 1.20
C ILE A 22 -13.97 -7.63 1.62
N ASN A 23 -13.49 -8.79 2.04
CA ASN A 23 -14.31 -9.89 2.49
C ASN A 23 -13.81 -10.44 3.82
N LEU A 24 -14.77 -10.86 4.63
CA LEU A 24 -14.54 -11.56 5.87
C LEU A 24 -15.79 -12.43 6.12
N PRO A 25 -15.71 -13.77 6.05
CA PRO A 25 -16.84 -14.66 6.33
C PRO A 25 -17.55 -14.32 7.66
N GLY A 26 -16.78 -13.99 8.69
CA GLY A 26 -17.27 -13.57 10.00
C GLY A 26 -17.67 -12.11 10.14
N ALA A 27 -17.74 -11.31 9.06
CA ALA A 27 -17.98 -9.86 9.11
C ALA A 27 -19.19 -9.45 9.98
N ALA A 28 -20.30 -10.17 9.86
CA ALA A 28 -21.53 -9.89 10.60
C ALA A 28 -21.50 -10.36 12.07
N ARG A 29 -20.50 -11.14 12.48
CA ARG A 29 -20.37 -11.65 13.85
C ARG A 29 -19.64 -10.64 14.73
N ALA A 30 -20.19 -10.38 15.91
CA ALA A 30 -19.69 -9.37 16.84
C ALA A 30 -18.23 -9.58 17.30
N GLY A 31 -17.75 -10.83 17.29
CA GLY A 31 -16.39 -11.18 17.71
C GLY A 31 -15.30 -10.85 16.69
N SER A 32 -15.63 -10.57 15.43
CA SER A 32 -14.62 -10.39 14.38
C SER A 32 -13.88 -9.07 14.54
N THR A 33 -12.56 -9.11 14.39
CA THR A 33 -11.67 -7.96 14.53
C THR A 33 -10.60 -7.93 13.45
N TRP A 34 -10.06 -6.75 13.20
CA TRP A 34 -8.84 -6.62 12.41
C TRP A 34 -7.95 -5.52 12.97
N GLU A 35 -6.66 -5.71 12.85
CA GLU A 35 -5.62 -4.80 13.30
C GLU A 35 -4.64 -4.63 12.16
N VAL A 36 -4.25 -3.39 11.88
CA VAL A 36 -3.31 -3.06 10.82
C VAL A 36 -2.29 -2.08 11.38
N SER A 37 -1.01 -2.36 11.13
CA SER A 37 0.10 -1.42 11.32
C SER A 37 0.77 -1.17 9.98
N TYR A 38 1.19 0.06 9.72
CA TYR A 38 1.80 0.42 8.45
C TYR A 38 2.89 1.48 8.59
N GLN A 39 3.81 1.46 7.63
CA GLN A 39 4.80 2.50 7.39
C GLN A 39 4.90 2.72 5.88
N LEU A 40 4.70 3.96 5.46
CA LEU A 40 4.83 4.40 4.09
C LEU A 40 6.12 5.18 3.93
N TYR A 41 6.94 4.77 2.98
CA TYR A 41 8.21 5.39 2.65
C TYR A 41 8.25 5.85 1.20
N PHE A 42 9.03 6.90 0.97
CA PHE A 42 9.60 7.21 -0.33
C PHE A 42 11.01 6.63 -0.42
N VAL A 43 11.32 5.99 -1.54
CA VAL A 43 12.63 5.41 -1.83
C VAL A 43 13.20 6.11 -3.07
N PRO A 44 14.33 6.84 -2.92
CA PRO A 44 15.04 7.43 -4.04
C PRO A 44 15.38 6.42 -5.15
N GLU A 45 15.36 6.87 -6.40
CA GLU A 45 15.69 6.02 -7.56
C GLU A 45 17.07 5.36 -7.43
N ALA A 46 18.08 6.14 -7.02
CA ALA A 46 19.44 5.64 -6.88
C ALA A 46 19.52 4.48 -5.88
N GLN A 47 18.81 4.58 -4.75
CA GLN A 47 18.72 3.52 -3.75
C GLN A 47 18.01 2.28 -4.29
N PHE A 48 16.89 2.51 -4.99
CA PHE A 48 16.10 1.42 -5.55
C PHE A 48 16.91 0.59 -6.56
N ARG A 49 17.64 1.26 -7.45
CA ARG A 49 18.56 0.62 -8.40
C ARG A 49 19.71 -0.11 -7.72
N GLN A 50 20.29 0.47 -6.67
CA GLN A 50 21.35 -0.19 -5.90
C GLN A 50 20.85 -1.45 -5.18
N ALA A 51 19.63 -1.42 -4.64
CA ALA A 51 19.04 -2.60 -4.02
C ALA A 51 18.82 -3.72 -5.06
N LEU A 52 18.27 -3.39 -6.23
CA LEU A 52 18.07 -4.33 -7.33
C LEU A 52 19.38 -4.92 -7.87
N SER A 53 20.45 -4.12 -7.94
CA SER A 53 21.75 -4.61 -8.43
C SER A 53 22.45 -5.53 -7.42
N ARG A 54 22.31 -5.25 -6.12
CA ARG A 54 22.85 -6.10 -5.04
C ARG A 54 22.10 -7.42 -4.88
N SER A 55 20.81 -7.42 -5.21
CA SER A 55 19.94 -8.56 -4.97
C SER A 55 19.97 -9.61 -6.10
N GLY A 56 20.63 -9.31 -7.23
CA GLY A 56 20.77 -10.22 -8.39
C GLY A 56 19.43 -10.50 -9.10
N ARG A 57 19.41 -11.39 -10.12
CA ARG A 57 18.20 -11.76 -10.88
C ARG A 57 17.05 -12.34 -10.01
N SER A 58 17.30 -12.71 -8.76
CA SER A 58 16.35 -13.33 -7.83
C SER A 58 16.02 -12.46 -6.60
N GLY A 59 16.48 -11.21 -6.62
CA GLY A 59 16.58 -10.39 -5.44
C GLY A 59 15.29 -9.77 -4.96
N THR A 60 14.56 -10.50 -4.13
CA THR A 60 13.30 -10.03 -3.56
C THR A 60 13.61 -9.00 -2.48
N VAL A 61 13.06 -7.80 -2.62
CA VAL A 61 13.04 -6.78 -1.55
C VAL A 61 12.06 -7.26 -0.49
N THR A 62 12.55 -7.50 0.73
CA THR A 62 11.75 -8.12 1.80
C THR A 62 11.53 -7.21 2.99
N GLU A 63 12.33 -6.15 3.14
CA GLU A 63 12.27 -5.31 4.34
C GLU A 63 12.69 -3.85 4.08
N PRO A 64 12.11 -2.88 4.81
CA PRO A 64 12.48 -1.47 4.64
C PRO A 64 13.94 -1.14 4.96
N SER A 65 14.60 -1.90 5.84
CA SER A 65 16.02 -1.72 6.23
C SER A 65 16.98 -1.81 5.04
N GLN A 66 16.58 -2.45 3.95
CA GLN A 66 17.36 -2.53 2.71
C GLN A 66 17.55 -1.18 2.00
N PHE A 67 16.78 -0.14 2.39
CA PHE A 67 16.89 1.22 1.85
C PHE A 67 17.24 2.22 2.97
N PRO A 68 18.52 2.53 3.18
CA PRO A 68 18.94 3.38 4.30
C PRO A 68 18.54 4.86 4.15
N GLU A 69 18.39 5.39 2.93
CA GLU A 69 17.99 6.79 2.68
C GLU A 69 16.50 6.90 2.30
N LYS A 70 15.70 5.87 2.61
CA LYS A 70 14.24 5.99 2.49
C LYS A 70 13.74 7.11 3.40
N LEU A 71 12.74 7.84 2.93
CA LEU A 71 12.10 8.92 3.68
C LEU A 71 10.75 8.42 4.21
N LEU A 72 10.54 8.49 5.53
CA LEU A 72 9.24 8.15 6.12
C LEU A 72 8.20 9.22 5.78
N LEU A 73 7.18 8.85 5.03
CA LEU A 73 6.08 9.74 4.67
C LEU A 73 4.99 9.73 5.75
N ALA A 74 4.58 8.52 6.19
CA ALA A 74 3.58 8.32 7.22
C ALA A 74 3.76 6.95 7.91
N SER A 75 3.33 6.85 9.17
CA SER A 75 3.20 5.58 9.88
C SER A 75 1.98 5.63 10.80
N GLY A 76 1.50 4.46 11.19
CA GLY A 76 0.40 4.37 12.12
C GLY A 76 -0.07 2.94 12.33
N SER A 77 -1.03 2.81 13.23
CA SER A 77 -1.77 1.57 13.45
C SER A 77 -3.23 1.86 13.75
N PHE A 78 -4.10 0.91 13.45
CA PHE A 78 -5.50 0.98 13.81
C PHE A 78 -6.06 -0.42 14.06
N SER A 79 -7.19 -0.46 14.77
CA SER A 79 -7.99 -1.65 14.93
C SER A 79 -9.44 -1.36 14.57
N GLY A 80 -10.15 -2.37 14.09
CA GLY A 80 -11.57 -2.31 13.78
C GLY A 80 -12.32 -3.47 14.40
N ARG A 81 -13.58 -3.20 14.76
CA ARG A 81 -14.59 -4.15 15.24
C ARG A 81 -15.90 -3.84 14.52
N ARG A 82 -16.92 -4.69 14.69
CA ARG A 82 -18.24 -4.51 14.03
C ARG A 82 -18.09 -4.39 12.51
N LEU A 83 -17.42 -5.37 11.92
CA LEU A 83 -16.97 -5.38 10.52
C LEU A 83 -18.09 -5.71 9.52
N ASN A 84 -19.35 -5.44 9.87
CA ASN A 84 -20.54 -5.88 9.14
C ASN A 84 -20.84 -5.07 7.86
N SER A 85 -20.12 -3.97 7.61
CA SER A 85 -20.32 -3.11 6.45
C SER A 85 -18.99 -2.73 5.81
N PRO A 86 -18.95 -2.44 4.49
CA PRO A 86 -17.73 -1.95 3.83
C PRO A 86 -17.12 -0.73 4.51
N PRO A 87 -17.88 0.33 4.91
CA PRO A 87 -17.29 1.46 5.64
C PRO A 87 -16.59 1.07 6.95
N ASN A 88 -17.14 0.13 7.71
CA ASN A 88 -16.52 -0.36 8.96
C ASN A 88 -15.24 -1.19 8.70
N ARG A 89 -15.08 -1.68 7.47
CA ARG A 89 -13.91 -2.43 6.99
C ARG A 89 -12.96 -1.57 6.16
N THR A 90 -13.18 -0.26 6.09
CA THR A 90 -12.33 0.67 5.36
C THR A 90 -11.75 1.70 6.30
N ARG A 91 -10.44 1.92 6.20
CA ARG A 91 -9.75 3.02 6.87
C ARG A 91 -9.02 3.86 5.84
N VAL A 92 -9.29 5.15 5.81
CA VAL A 92 -8.54 6.12 5.02
C VAL A 92 -7.63 6.91 5.96
N VAL A 93 -6.35 6.94 5.63
CA VAL A 93 -5.35 7.83 6.21
C VAL A 93 -5.07 8.88 5.15
N GLY A 94 -5.72 10.02 5.28
CA GLY A 94 -5.69 11.06 4.25
C GLY A 94 -4.70 12.18 4.54
N GLY A 95 -4.40 12.96 3.50
CA GLY A 95 -3.68 14.23 3.60
C GLY A 95 -2.20 14.08 3.95
N ILE A 96 -1.56 12.96 3.61
CA ILE A 96 -0.12 12.76 3.84
C ILE A 96 0.62 13.76 2.95
N PRO A 97 1.39 14.72 3.49
CA PRO A 97 2.16 15.64 2.68
C PRO A 97 3.18 14.84 1.86
N PHE A 98 3.11 14.93 0.54
CA PHE A 98 3.87 14.06 -0.34
C PHE A 98 4.96 14.81 -1.10
N ARG A 99 4.59 15.59 -2.13
CA ARG A 99 5.56 16.39 -2.92
C ARG A 99 6.52 17.18 -2.03
N ASP A 100 5.99 17.88 -1.02
CA ASP A 100 6.78 18.79 -0.17
C ASP A 100 7.76 18.07 0.76
N LYS A 101 7.51 16.79 1.08
CA LYS A 101 8.44 15.98 1.89
C LYS A 101 9.59 15.40 1.08
N ILE A 102 9.49 15.42 -0.25
CA ILE A 102 10.50 14.83 -1.13
C ILE A 102 11.42 15.94 -1.62
N PRO A 103 12.75 15.82 -1.41
CA PRO A 103 13.73 16.75 -1.96
C PRO A 103 13.54 16.90 -3.46
N ASP A 104 13.64 18.12 -3.98
CA ASP A 104 13.29 18.40 -5.37
C ASP A 104 14.09 17.54 -6.37
N GLY A 105 15.41 17.40 -6.16
CA GLY A 105 16.27 16.57 -6.99
C GLY A 105 15.95 15.07 -6.99
N GLU A 106 15.19 14.59 -6.00
CA GLU A 106 14.78 13.19 -5.89
C GLU A 106 13.41 12.92 -6.54
N ARG A 107 12.74 13.95 -7.08
CA ARG A 107 11.44 13.83 -7.73
C ARG A 107 11.59 13.31 -9.16
N THR A 108 11.97 12.04 -9.31
CA THR A 108 12.27 11.42 -10.60
C THR A 108 11.18 10.45 -11.07
N LYS A 109 11.18 10.14 -12.37
CA LYS A 109 10.25 9.17 -12.97
C LYS A 109 10.43 7.72 -12.49
N PHE A 110 11.54 7.39 -11.82
CA PHE A 110 11.82 6.02 -11.38
C PHE A 110 12.01 5.89 -9.86
N ALA A 111 11.56 6.87 -9.09
CA ALA A 111 11.48 6.72 -7.65
C ALA A 111 10.32 5.78 -7.26
N THR A 112 10.36 5.28 -6.03
CA THR A 112 9.43 4.23 -5.56
C THR A 112 8.75 4.64 -4.26
N LEU A 113 7.45 4.38 -4.15
CA LEU A 113 6.70 4.34 -2.90
C LEU A 113 6.73 2.93 -2.34
N MET A 114 7.07 2.81 -1.06
CA MET A 114 7.19 1.54 -0.36
C MET A 114 6.26 1.51 0.84
N LEU A 115 5.26 0.63 0.82
CA LEU A 115 4.34 0.41 1.92
C LEU A 115 4.71 -0.90 2.63
N SER A 116 5.24 -0.80 3.85
CA SER A 116 5.39 -1.94 4.76
C SER A 116 4.17 -2.02 5.66
N TYR A 117 3.63 -3.23 5.83
CA TYR A 117 2.44 -3.44 6.65
C TYR A 117 2.50 -4.75 7.44
N SER A 118 1.67 -4.78 8.48
CA SER A 118 1.32 -5.98 9.24
C SER A 118 -0.19 -5.95 9.47
N VAL A 119 -0.86 -7.06 9.19
CA VAL A 119 -2.31 -7.23 9.35
C VAL A 119 -2.59 -8.49 10.17
N LYS A 120 -3.48 -8.37 11.14
CA LYS A 120 -4.01 -9.45 11.95
C LYS A 120 -5.51 -9.41 11.91
N ILE A 121 -6.16 -10.48 11.48
CA ILE A 121 -7.63 -10.56 11.35
C ILE A 121 -8.10 -11.77 12.14
N TYR A 122 -9.03 -11.57 13.06
CA TYR A 122 -9.77 -12.64 13.71
C TYR A 122 -11.15 -12.76 13.07
N ASP A 123 -11.44 -13.93 12.51
CA ASP A 123 -12.74 -14.26 11.93
C ASP A 123 -13.57 -15.09 12.94
N ALA A 124 -14.66 -14.52 13.44
CA ALA A 124 -15.52 -15.20 14.41
C ALA A 124 -16.44 -16.28 13.80
N ALA A 125 -16.55 -16.38 12.48
CA ALA A 125 -17.21 -17.50 11.81
C ALA A 125 -16.29 -18.70 11.75
N LEU A 126 -15.05 -18.49 11.33
CA LEU A 126 -14.02 -19.53 11.22
C LEU A 126 -13.34 -19.86 12.55
N LYS A 127 -13.50 -18.99 13.55
CA LYS A 127 -12.82 -19.06 14.86
C LYS A 127 -11.30 -19.12 14.72
N SER A 128 -10.75 -18.48 13.69
CA SER A 128 -9.33 -18.49 13.37
C SER A 128 -8.78 -17.07 13.33
N THR A 129 -7.48 -16.95 13.56
CA THR A 129 -6.73 -15.71 13.35
C THR A 129 -5.81 -15.92 12.17
N VAL A 130 -5.87 -15.01 11.20
CA VAL A 130 -4.88 -14.91 10.12
C VAL A 130 -3.98 -13.71 10.36
N TYR A 131 -2.69 -13.89 10.09
CA TYR A 131 -1.69 -12.85 10.23
C TYR A 131 -0.82 -12.82 8.98
N ARG A 132 -0.50 -11.62 8.52
CA ARG A 132 0.49 -11.41 7.46
C ARG A 132 1.21 -10.10 7.65
N SER A 133 2.49 -10.10 7.33
CA SER A 133 3.27 -8.90 7.11
C SER A 133 3.87 -8.94 5.72
N GLY A 134 4.02 -7.78 5.10
CA GLY A 134 4.51 -7.69 3.75
C GLY A 134 4.97 -6.30 3.39
N LEU A 135 5.34 -6.17 2.12
CA LEU A 135 5.87 -4.95 1.56
C LEU A 135 5.37 -4.83 0.12
N TRP A 136 4.86 -3.65 -0.21
CA TRP A 136 4.48 -3.31 -1.56
C TRP A 136 5.32 -2.17 -2.09
N LEU A 137 5.68 -2.29 -3.36
CA LEU A 137 6.41 -1.29 -4.11
C LEU A 137 5.51 -0.76 -5.22
N SER A 138 5.44 0.55 -5.36
CA SER A 138 4.62 1.20 -6.37
C SER A 138 5.29 2.48 -6.86
N ASN A 139 4.93 2.93 -8.06
CA ASN A 139 5.38 4.22 -8.54
C ASN A 139 4.64 5.36 -7.82
N PRO A 140 5.25 6.56 -7.73
CA PRO A 140 4.60 7.76 -7.18
C PRO A 140 3.53 8.37 -8.11
N PHE A 141 3.30 7.75 -9.26
CA PHE A 141 2.32 8.13 -10.29
C PHE A 141 1.61 6.90 -10.83
N ASP A 142 0.49 7.14 -11.51
CA ASP A 142 -0.29 6.15 -12.25
C ASP A 142 -0.18 6.41 -13.75
N ASP A 143 -0.39 5.37 -14.55
CA ASP A 143 -0.63 5.55 -15.98
C ASP A 143 -2.01 6.19 -16.18
N ASP A 144 -2.11 7.18 -17.07
CA ASP A 144 -3.40 7.79 -17.41
C ASP A 144 -4.25 6.75 -18.18
N PRO A 145 -5.39 6.31 -17.64
CA PRO A 145 -6.22 5.29 -18.28
C PRO A 145 -6.79 5.76 -19.63
N ALA A 146 -6.94 7.08 -19.85
CA ALA A 146 -7.39 7.64 -21.12
C ALA A 146 -6.24 7.84 -22.11
N GLN A 147 -5.01 8.00 -21.62
CA GLN A 147 -3.81 8.19 -22.44
C GLN A 147 -2.64 7.41 -21.84
N PRO A 148 -2.52 6.08 -22.07
CA PRO A 148 -1.53 5.23 -21.38
C PRO A 148 -0.06 5.63 -21.56
N GLN A 149 0.24 6.56 -22.47
CA GLN A 149 1.58 7.14 -22.63
C GLN A 149 1.86 8.33 -21.68
N ARG A 150 0.85 8.81 -20.95
CA ARG A 150 0.94 9.89 -19.98
C ARG A 150 0.87 9.31 -18.57
N ALA A 151 1.70 9.85 -17.69
CA ALA A 151 1.65 9.56 -16.26
C ALA A 151 0.92 10.69 -15.53
N VAL A 152 0.12 10.34 -14.54
CA VAL A 152 -0.59 11.28 -13.66
C VAL A 152 -0.17 11.09 -12.21
N PRO A 153 -0.07 12.16 -11.41
CA PRO A 153 0.29 12.05 -10.00
C PRO A 153 -0.62 11.09 -9.24
N ARG A 154 -0.02 10.17 -8.48
CA ARG A 154 -0.78 9.24 -7.64
C ARG A 154 -1.31 9.97 -6.43
N GLY A 155 -2.63 10.05 -6.31
CA GLY A 155 -3.31 10.66 -5.16
C GLY A 155 -3.64 9.66 -4.05
N VAL A 156 -3.72 8.37 -4.35
CA VAL A 156 -4.17 7.34 -3.39
C VAL A 156 -3.37 6.05 -3.56
N LEU A 157 -2.93 5.47 -2.44
CA LEU A 157 -2.47 4.09 -2.35
C LEU A 157 -3.55 3.19 -1.76
N TYR A 158 -3.66 1.98 -2.29
CA TYR A 158 -4.62 0.99 -1.82
C TYR A 158 -3.90 -0.18 -1.16
N ALA A 159 -4.47 -0.64 -0.06
CA ALA A 159 -4.04 -1.82 0.68
C ALA A 159 -5.29 -2.66 0.99
N ASN A 160 -5.59 -3.59 0.10
CA ASN A 160 -6.78 -4.40 0.20
C ASN A 160 -6.45 -5.80 0.73
N PHE A 161 -7.33 -6.32 1.58
CA PHE A 161 -7.23 -7.64 2.20
C PHE A 161 -8.53 -8.40 1.99
N TYR A 162 -8.43 -9.71 1.75
CA TYR A 162 -9.56 -10.59 1.56
C TYR A 162 -9.31 -11.89 2.33
N VAL A 163 -10.25 -12.30 3.18
CA VAL A 163 -10.23 -13.60 3.82
C VAL A 163 -11.20 -14.52 3.08
N SER A 164 -10.71 -15.66 2.59
CA SER A 164 -11.57 -16.66 1.93
C SER A 164 -12.44 -17.40 2.94
N PRO A 165 -13.51 -18.07 2.49
CA PRO A 165 -14.29 -19.00 3.33
C PRO A 165 -13.44 -20.10 3.99
N GLU A 166 -12.32 -20.47 3.37
CA GLU A 166 -11.36 -21.48 3.87
C GLU A 166 -10.37 -20.89 4.89
N GLY A 167 -10.38 -19.56 5.09
CA GLY A 167 -9.50 -18.87 6.04
C GLY A 167 -8.15 -18.47 5.47
N GLU A 168 -7.99 -18.42 4.16
CA GLU A 168 -6.78 -17.92 3.51
C GLU A 168 -6.84 -16.39 3.37
N LEU A 169 -5.68 -15.73 3.51
CA LEU A 169 -5.56 -14.29 3.36
C LEU A 169 -4.93 -13.94 2.01
N PHE A 170 -5.64 -13.10 1.25
CA PHE A 170 -5.20 -12.53 -0.02
C PHE A 170 -5.08 -11.01 0.07
N GLU A 171 -4.23 -10.42 -0.75
CA GLU A 171 -3.87 -9.01 -0.64
C GLU A 171 -3.58 -8.36 -2.00
N SER A 172 -3.91 -7.07 -2.14
CA SER A 172 -3.90 -6.38 -3.43
C SER A 172 -3.77 -4.87 -3.28
N GLN A 173 -3.07 -4.21 -4.21
CA GLN A 173 -2.96 -2.75 -4.31
C GLN A 173 -3.87 -2.13 -5.37
N TRP A 174 -4.78 -2.90 -5.95
CA TRP A 174 -5.62 -2.40 -7.03
C TRP A 174 -6.67 -1.40 -6.51
N PRO A 175 -7.00 -0.34 -7.27
CA PRO A 175 -8.09 0.55 -6.93
C PRO A 175 -9.39 -0.25 -6.87
N ARG A 176 -10.18 -0.08 -5.80
CA ARG A 176 -11.51 -0.68 -5.70
C ARG A 176 -12.57 0.35 -5.31
N SER A 177 -13.71 0.25 -5.97
CA SER A 177 -14.91 1.03 -5.66
C SER A 177 -15.55 0.53 -4.36
N GLY A 178 -16.19 1.43 -3.62
CA GLY A 178 -16.49 1.30 -2.19
C GLY A 178 -17.36 0.12 -1.74
N ASN A 179 -17.98 -0.62 -2.67
CA ASN A 179 -18.86 -1.75 -2.37
C ASN A 179 -18.44 -3.06 -3.05
N ASP A 180 -17.35 -3.09 -3.83
CA ASP A 180 -16.90 -4.31 -4.48
C ASP A 180 -16.26 -5.28 -3.46
N THR A 181 -16.92 -6.41 -3.23
CA THR A 181 -16.45 -7.49 -2.35
C THR A 181 -15.89 -8.69 -3.11
N SER A 182 -15.82 -8.64 -4.44
CA SER A 182 -15.30 -9.73 -5.26
C SER A 182 -13.78 -9.86 -5.12
N TRP A 183 -13.21 -11.02 -5.37
CA TRP A 183 -11.76 -11.17 -5.56
C TRP A 183 -11.50 -11.42 -7.06
N PRO A 184 -10.51 -10.75 -7.70
CA PRO A 184 -10.18 -11.02 -9.09
C PRO A 184 -9.59 -12.42 -9.30
#